data_AF-V8RCG6-F1
#
_entry.id   AF-V8RCG6-F1
#
_cell.length_a   1.000
_cell.length_b   1.000
_cell.length_c   1.000
_cell.angle_alpha   90.00
_cell.angle_beta   90.00
_cell.angle_gamma   90.00
#
_symmetry.space_group_name_H-M   'P 1'
#
loop_
_entity.id
_entity.type
_entity.pdbx_description
1 polymer ?
#
loop_
_entity_poly.entity_id
_entity_poly.type
_entity_poly.pdbx_seq_one_letter_code
_entity_poly.pdbx_strand_id
1 'polypeptide(L)'
;MLFLSLLVLVLQRVFGQVIRYHEGDDVFLLTTDSLVTILGTFVTLLSMGFTIRQVSQAKNYTNQVKLDVRRINLANVIDGLKSAQEEIRRLPASSQKVSRGVNVSELIHKIRAQFDNALGTLNSIGPDAGVRALLVEAQTKLNTYEISWHNQVPSAQSVHELQAKMQDAVSALGTTINQMEGKV
;
A
#
# COMPACT_ATOMS: atom_id res chain seq x y z
N MET A 1 27.13 0.47 8.15
CA MET A 1 27.61 0.31 9.55
C MET A 1 29.14 0.28 9.67
N LEU A 2 29.88 -0.48 8.85
CA LEU A 2 31.35 -0.59 8.93
C LEU A 2 32.10 0.75 8.92
N PHE A 3 31.67 1.72 8.10
CA PHE A 3 32.35 3.01 7.98
C PHE A 3 32.21 3.91 9.23
N LEU A 4 31.06 3.82 9.91
CA LEU A 4 30.79 4.60 11.13
C LEU A 4 31.57 4.01 12.32
N SER A 5 31.63 2.67 12.45
CA SER A 5 32.50 2.03 13.44
C SER A 5 33.98 2.32 13.19
N LEU A 6 34.42 2.37 11.93
CA LEU A 6 35.80 2.70 11.59
C LEU A 6 36.12 4.16 11.95
N LEU A 7 35.20 5.09 11.65
CA LEU A 7 35.35 6.51 12.00
C LEU A 7 35.41 6.71 13.52
N VAL A 8 34.53 6.05 14.28
CA VAL A 8 34.52 6.09 15.75
C VAL A 8 35.80 5.50 16.34
N LEU A 9 36.29 4.38 15.79
CA LEU A 9 37.56 3.78 16.20
C LEU A 9 38.76 4.68 15.93
N VAL A 10 38.80 5.32 14.75
CA VAL A 10 39.86 6.27 14.39
C VAL A 10 39.82 7.48 15.30
N LEU A 11 38.63 8.02 15.59
CA LEU A 11 38.45 9.15 16.51
C LEU A 11 38.85 8.79 17.95
N GLN A 12 38.44 7.63 18.47
CA GLN A 12 38.89 7.18 19.80
C GLN A 12 40.40 7.01 19.87
N ARG A 13 41.03 6.53 18.78
CA ARG A 13 42.48 6.36 18.72
C ARG A 13 43.21 7.70 18.70
N VAL A 14 42.71 8.66 17.93
CA VAL A 14 43.29 10.02 17.84
C VAL A 14 43.11 10.76 19.16
N PHE A 15 41.92 10.76 19.75
CA PHE A 15 41.66 11.36 21.06
C PHE A 15 42.51 10.72 22.17
N GLY A 16 42.62 9.38 22.17
CA GLY A 16 43.45 8.65 23.12
C GLY A 16 44.96 8.93 22.98
N GLN A 17 45.43 9.34 21.80
CA GLN A 17 46.82 9.77 21.59
C GLN A 17 47.05 11.24 21.97
N VAL A 18 46.08 12.12 21.73
CA VAL A 18 46.14 13.53 22.14
C VAL A 18 46.17 13.67 23.66
N ILE A 19 45.37 12.88 24.39
CA ILE A 19 45.35 12.88 25.86
C ILE A 19 46.68 12.36 26.44
N ARG A 20 47.33 11.39 25.78
CA ARG A 20 48.59 10.80 26.28
C ARG A 20 49.84 11.65 26.01
N TYR A 21 49.73 12.72 25.24
CA TYR A 21 50.86 13.61 24.93
C TYR A 21 51.05 14.73 25.95
N HIS A 22 50.23 14.80 27.01
CA HIS A 22 50.09 15.97 27.87
C HIS A 22 50.30 15.64 29.36
N GLU A 23 51.49 15.13 29.70
CA GLU A 23 51.96 15.00 31.09
C GLU A 23 53.21 15.87 31.36
N GLY A 24 53.30 17.01 30.66
CA GLY A 24 54.27 18.07 30.90
C GLY A 24 53.93 19.30 30.04
N ASP A 25 53.73 20.45 30.70
CA ASP A 25 53.60 21.83 30.17
C ASP A 25 52.19 22.45 30.27
N ASP A 26 51.95 23.15 31.38
CA ASP A 26 50.66 23.77 31.80
C ASP A 26 50.25 25.06 31.06
N VAL A 27 50.98 25.51 30.03
CA VAL A 27 50.69 26.80 29.35
C VAL A 27 49.92 26.62 28.02
N PHE A 28 49.74 25.40 27.53
CA PHE A 28 49.08 25.11 26.23
C PHE A 28 47.64 24.56 26.32
N LEU A 29 47.05 24.54 27.53
CA LEU A 29 45.74 23.92 27.79
C LEU A 29 44.56 24.67 27.15
N LEU A 30 44.55 26.01 27.20
CA LEU A 30 43.43 26.83 26.67
C LEU A 30 43.21 26.69 25.15
N THR A 31 44.28 26.49 24.39
CA THR A 31 44.22 26.36 22.92
C THR A 31 43.83 24.93 22.50
N THR A 32 44.22 23.94 23.29
CA THR A 32 43.99 22.52 22.99
C THR A 32 42.55 22.11 23.24
N ASP A 33 41.95 22.57 24.35
CA ASP A 33 40.52 22.35 24.63
C ASP A 33 39.62 23.01 23.58
N SER A 34 40.01 24.19 23.10
CA SER A 34 39.33 24.89 22.01
C SER A 34 39.42 24.09 20.70
N LEU A 35 40.60 23.55 20.39
CA LEU A 35 40.84 22.74 19.20
C LEU A 35 40.09 21.40 19.23
N VAL A 36 40.04 20.76 20.40
CA VAL A 36 39.26 19.55 20.66
C VAL A 36 37.76 19.82 20.48
N THR A 37 37.26 20.94 21.01
CA THR A 37 35.85 21.34 20.87
C THR A 37 35.48 21.59 19.40
N ILE A 38 36.32 22.31 18.66
CA ILE A 38 36.11 22.58 17.23
C ILE A 38 36.09 21.28 16.41
N LEU A 39 37.05 20.37 16.65
CA LEU A 39 37.08 19.06 16.00
C LEU A 39 35.86 18.21 16.35
N GLY A 40 35.43 18.21 17.61
CA GLY A 40 34.21 17.54 18.06
C GLY A 40 32.95 18.06 17.37
N THR A 41 32.81 19.38 17.23
CA THR A 41 31.70 20.00 16.51
C THR A 41 31.71 19.62 15.02
N PHE A 42 32.88 19.61 14.39
CA PHE A 42 33.01 19.23 12.97
C PHE A 42 32.62 17.78 12.72
N VAL A 43 33.08 16.86 13.56
CA VAL A 43 32.69 15.44 13.51
C VAL A 43 31.18 15.25 13.70
N THR A 44 30.59 16.01 14.63
CA THR A 44 29.15 15.97 14.90
C THR A 44 28.36 16.42 13.68
N LEU A 45 28.76 17.52 13.03
CA LEU A 45 28.12 18.03 11.81
C LEU A 45 28.21 17.02 10.65
N LEU A 46 29.37 16.41 10.45
CA LEU A 46 29.55 15.37 9.41
C LEU A 46 28.67 14.15 9.69
N SER A 47 28.63 13.69 10.95
CA SER A 47 27.82 12.55 11.37
C SER A 47 26.32 12.82 11.17
N MET A 48 25.87 14.04 11.48
CA MET A 48 24.50 14.48 11.25
C MET A 48 24.15 14.50 9.75
N GLY A 49 25.04 15.01 8.90
CA GLY A 49 24.87 15.01 7.44
C GLY A 49 24.72 13.60 6.85
N PHE A 50 25.53 12.64 7.31
CA PHE A 50 25.39 11.23 6.92
C PHE A 50 24.09 10.60 7.42
N THR A 51 23.66 10.95 8.64
CA THR A 51 22.41 10.44 9.23
C THR A 51 21.20 10.94 8.45
N ILE A 52 21.17 12.23 8.09
CA ILE A 52 20.11 12.82 7.25
C ILE A 52 20.01 12.10 5.90
N ARG A 53 21.14 11.79 5.27
CA ARG A 53 21.16 11.03 4.01
C ARG A 53 20.61 9.61 4.16
N GLN A 54 21.02 8.90 5.21
CA GLN A 54 20.49 7.55 5.49
C GLN A 54 18.99 7.57 5.77
N VAL A 55 18.51 8.54 6.56
CA VAL A 55 17.07 8.72 6.83
C VAL A 55 16.31 9.05 5.56
N SER A 56 16.85 9.92 4.70
CA SER A 56 16.23 10.26 3.42
C SER A 56 16.14 9.04 2.49
N GLN A 57 17.21 8.24 2.39
CA GLN A 57 17.19 7.00 1.62
C GLN A 57 16.20 5.99 2.19
N ALA A 58 16.20 5.76 3.50
CA ALA A 58 15.27 4.86 4.17
C ALA A 58 13.80 5.29 3.95
N LYS A 59 13.50 6.59 4.01
CA LYS A 59 12.17 7.12 3.66
C LYS A 59 11.77 6.79 2.22
N ASN A 60 12.69 6.94 1.27
CA ASN A 60 12.42 6.61 -0.13
C ASN A 60 12.14 5.12 -0.32
N TYR A 61 12.92 4.24 0.32
CA TYR A 61 12.67 2.80 0.29
C TYR A 61 11.32 2.42 0.90
N THR A 62 10.98 2.97 2.07
CA THR A 62 9.68 2.70 2.71
C THR A 62 8.51 3.16 1.84
N ASN A 63 8.64 4.30 1.14
CA ASN A 63 7.62 4.78 0.23
C ASN A 63 7.45 3.85 -0.99
N GLN A 64 8.54 3.35 -1.56
CA GLN A 64 8.49 2.38 -2.67
C GLN A 64 7.81 1.08 -2.21
N VAL A 65 8.22 0.52 -1.07
CA VAL A 65 7.59 -0.69 -0.51
C VAL A 65 6.10 -0.48 -0.24
N LYS A 66 5.71 0.69 0.28
CA LYS A 66 4.30 1.02 0.51
C LYS A 66 3.50 1.04 -0.80
N LEU A 67 4.07 1.58 -1.87
CA LEU A 67 3.45 1.58 -3.20
C LEU A 67 3.35 0.17 -3.78
N ASP A 68 4.38 -0.65 -3.65
CA ASP A 68 4.37 -2.03 -4.15
C ASP A 68 3.36 -2.91 -3.40
N VAL A 69 3.31 -2.80 -2.07
CA VAL A 69 2.26 -3.44 -1.26
C VAL A 69 0.88 -2.96 -1.70
N ARG A 70 0.71 -1.66 -1.97
CA ARG A 70 -0.56 -1.13 -2.46
C ARG A 70 -0.95 -1.73 -3.82
N ARG A 71 0.00 -1.86 -4.75
CA ARG A 71 -0.24 -2.50 -6.06
C ARG A 71 -0.67 -3.94 -5.90
N ILE A 72 0.03 -4.72 -5.06
CA ILE A 72 -0.32 -6.12 -4.78
C ILE A 72 -1.75 -6.20 -4.24
N ASN A 73 -2.10 -5.35 -3.28
CA ASN A 73 -3.46 -5.34 -2.73
C ASN A 73 -4.51 -5.03 -3.78
N LEU A 74 -4.26 -4.07 -4.69
CA LEU A 74 -5.19 -3.74 -5.77
C LEU A 74 -5.28 -4.83 -6.84
N ALA A 75 -4.18 -5.50 -7.15
CA ALA A 75 -4.18 -6.66 -8.03
C ALA A 75 -5.02 -7.81 -7.45
N ASN A 76 -4.88 -8.09 -6.15
CA ASN A 76 -5.71 -9.07 -5.45
C ASN A 76 -7.20 -8.70 -5.48
N VAL A 77 -7.53 -7.41 -5.35
CA VAL A 77 -8.91 -6.93 -5.51
C VAL A 77 -9.42 -7.19 -6.93
N ILE A 78 -8.63 -6.88 -7.97
CA ILE A 78 -9.01 -7.18 -9.36
C ILE A 78 -9.34 -8.66 -9.54
N ASP A 79 -8.50 -9.56 -9.03
CA ASP A 79 -8.72 -11.00 -9.18
C ASP A 79 -9.96 -11.49 -8.39
N GLY A 80 -10.19 -10.93 -7.21
CA GLY A 80 -11.44 -11.15 -6.45
C GLY A 80 -12.68 -10.69 -7.22
N LEU A 81 -12.63 -9.53 -7.86
CA LEU A 81 -13.72 -9.00 -8.68
C LEU A 81 -13.94 -9.79 -9.98
N LYS A 82 -12.87 -10.28 -10.63
CA LYS A 82 -12.99 -11.20 -11.78
C LYS A 82 -13.65 -12.51 -11.38
N SER A 83 -13.29 -13.05 -10.21
CA SER A 83 -13.94 -14.24 -9.64
C SER A 83 -15.43 -13.97 -9.38
N ALA A 84 -15.76 -12.81 -8.79
CA ALA A 84 -17.15 -12.39 -8.60
C ALA A 84 -17.90 -12.23 -9.93
N GLN A 85 -17.26 -11.70 -10.97
CA GLN A 85 -17.85 -11.57 -12.31
C GLN A 85 -18.21 -12.93 -12.91
N GLU A 86 -17.38 -13.94 -12.70
CA GLU A 86 -17.65 -15.30 -13.15
C GLU A 86 -18.84 -15.91 -12.40
N GLU A 87 -18.98 -15.66 -11.10
CA GLU A 87 -20.17 -16.08 -10.36
C GLU A 87 -21.43 -15.30 -10.78
N ILE A 88 -21.31 -14.01 -11.11
CA ILE A 88 -22.42 -13.20 -11.64
C ILE A 88 -22.91 -13.76 -12.98
N ARG A 89 -22.01 -14.27 -13.85
CA ARG A 89 -22.39 -14.90 -15.12
C ARG A 89 -23.23 -16.17 -14.95
N ARG A 90 -23.14 -16.82 -13.79
CA ARG A 90 -23.91 -18.02 -13.46
C ARG A 90 -25.27 -17.71 -12.84
N LEU A 91 -25.56 -16.43 -12.54
CA LEU A 91 -26.84 -16.03 -12.00
C LEU A 91 -27.95 -16.25 -13.04
N PRO A 92 -29.05 -16.94 -12.66
CA PRO A 92 -30.16 -17.16 -13.58
C PRO A 92 -30.91 -15.85 -13.87
N ALA A 93 -31.21 -15.62 -15.14
CA ALA A 93 -32.03 -14.51 -15.61
C ALA A 93 -33.55 -14.78 -15.47
N SER A 94 -33.95 -16.00 -15.08
CA SER A 94 -35.34 -16.41 -14.89
C SER A 94 -35.44 -17.45 -13.78
N SER A 95 -36.45 -17.32 -12.92
CA SER A 95 -36.76 -18.27 -11.84
C SER A 95 -37.22 -19.64 -12.36
N GLN A 96 -37.71 -19.70 -13.60
CA GLN A 96 -38.19 -20.94 -14.23
C GLN A 96 -37.08 -21.73 -14.94
N LYS A 97 -35.94 -21.10 -15.24
CA LYS A 97 -34.83 -21.69 -16.01
C LYS A 97 -33.56 -21.85 -15.17
N VAL A 98 -33.71 -22.30 -13.93
CA VAL A 98 -32.58 -22.61 -13.06
C VAL A 98 -32.03 -23.97 -13.45
N SER A 99 -30.76 -24.04 -13.84
CA SER A 99 -30.10 -25.32 -14.09
C SER A 99 -30.04 -26.12 -12.79
N ARG A 100 -30.23 -27.44 -12.88
CA ARG A 100 -30.15 -28.34 -11.72
C ARG A 100 -28.76 -28.21 -11.08
N GLY A 101 -28.73 -28.06 -9.75
CA GLY A 101 -27.49 -27.92 -8.97
C GLY A 101 -27.02 -26.49 -8.73
N VAL A 102 -27.69 -25.46 -9.27
CA VAL A 102 -27.32 -24.05 -9.01
C VAL A 102 -27.96 -23.57 -7.70
N ASN A 103 -27.12 -23.25 -6.72
CA ASN A 103 -27.55 -22.58 -5.49
C ASN A 103 -27.36 -21.06 -5.63
N VAL A 104 -28.41 -20.36 -6.01
CA VAL A 104 -28.37 -18.91 -6.26
C VAL A 104 -28.02 -18.11 -5.00
N SER A 105 -28.48 -18.55 -3.82
CA SER A 105 -28.15 -17.89 -2.56
C SER A 105 -26.66 -18.00 -2.23
N GLU A 106 -26.05 -19.16 -2.51
CA GLU A 106 -24.62 -19.35 -2.35
C GLU A 106 -23.82 -18.47 -3.33
N LEU A 107 -24.26 -18.35 -4.59
CA LEU A 107 -23.63 -17.46 -5.57
C LEU A 107 -23.67 -16.01 -5.10
N ILE A 108 -24.84 -15.51 -4.66
CA ILE A 108 -25.00 -14.15 -4.13
C ILE A 108 -24.07 -13.93 -2.93
N HIS A 109 -23.97 -14.91 -2.02
CA HIS A 109 -23.09 -14.81 -0.86
C HIS A 109 -21.61 -14.73 -1.25
N LYS A 110 -21.17 -15.56 -2.21
CA LYS A 110 -19.79 -15.52 -2.74
C LYS A 110 -19.47 -14.17 -3.38
N ILE A 111 -20.38 -13.64 -4.20
CA ILE A 111 -20.22 -12.32 -4.84
C ILE A 111 -20.09 -11.23 -3.77
N ARG A 112 -20.98 -11.22 -2.77
CA ARG A 112 -20.98 -10.25 -1.68
C ARG A 112 -19.68 -10.30 -0.87
N ALA A 113 -19.18 -11.50 -0.55
CA ALA A 113 -17.91 -11.67 0.16
C ALA A 113 -16.73 -11.02 -0.58
N GLN A 114 -16.70 -11.12 -1.91
CA GLN A 114 -15.66 -10.45 -2.71
C GLN A 114 -15.82 -8.93 -2.71
N PHE A 115 -17.05 -8.41 -2.74
CA PHE A 115 -17.29 -6.97 -2.64
C PHE A 115 -16.87 -6.41 -1.29
N ASP A 116 -17.22 -7.11 -0.20
CA ASP A 116 -16.87 -6.68 1.16
C ASP A 116 -15.35 -6.66 1.36
N ASN A 117 -14.64 -7.69 0.85
CA ASN A 117 -13.17 -7.73 0.86
C ASN A 117 -12.57 -6.56 0.05
N ALA A 118 -13.09 -6.30 -1.15
CA ALA A 118 -12.66 -5.19 -1.98
C ALA A 118 -12.89 -3.84 -1.29
N LEU A 119 -14.09 -3.61 -0.75
CA LEU A 119 -14.44 -2.38 -0.04
C LEU A 119 -13.64 -2.18 1.25
N GLY A 120 -13.21 -3.26 1.92
CA GLY A 120 -12.31 -3.21 3.06
C GLY A 120 -10.87 -2.84 2.69
N THR A 121 -10.46 -3.13 1.45
CA THR A 121 -9.10 -2.85 0.95
C THR A 121 -8.98 -1.48 0.29
N LEU A 122 -10.06 -0.98 -0.33
CA LEU A 122 -10.08 0.30 -1.02
C LEU A 122 -10.21 1.47 -0.06
N ASN A 123 -9.38 2.50 -0.27
CA ASN A 123 -9.49 3.71 0.54
C ASN A 123 -10.77 4.47 0.18
N SER A 124 -11.38 5.09 1.19
CA SER A 124 -12.56 5.94 1.01
C SER A 124 -12.24 7.30 0.39
N ILE A 125 -10.96 7.71 0.40
CA ILE A 125 -10.48 9.01 -0.09
C ILE A 125 -9.30 8.78 -1.03
N GLY A 126 -9.21 9.57 -2.10
CA GLY A 126 -8.12 9.54 -3.07
C GLY A 126 -8.47 8.74 -4.34
N PRO A 127 -7.48 8.13 -5.02
CA PRO A 127 -7.65 7.53 -6.35
C PRO A 127 -8.57 6.30 -6.37
N ASP A 128 -8.84 5.71 -5.21
CA ASP A 128 -9.71 4.55 -5.05
C ASP A 128 -11.20 4.93 -4.93
N ALA A 129 -11.51 6.21 -4.65
CA ALA A 129 -12.87 6.64 -4.34
C ALA A 129 -13.86 6.39 -5.49
N GLY A 130 -13.40 6.56 -6.74
CA GLY A 130 -14.22 6.28 -7.93
C GLY A 130 -14.54 4.79 -8.06
N VAL A 131 -13.54 3.91 -7.87
CA VAL A 131 -13.74 2.46 -7.87
C VAL A 131 -14.69 2.04 -6.75
N ARG A 132 -14.49 2.61 -5.56
CA ARG A 132 -15.33 2.32 -4.41
C ARG A 132 -16.79 2.67 -4.67
N ALA A 133 -17.06 3.81 -5.31
CA ALA A 133 -18.42 4.19 -5.72
C ALA A 133 -19.04 3.17 -6.70
N LEU A 134 -18.28 2.73 -7.72
CA LEU A 134 -18.73 1.68 -8.66
C LEU A 134 -19.06 0.36 -7.95
N LEU A 135 -18.27 -0.03 -6.95
CA LEU A 135 -18.53 -1.25 -6.17
C LEU A 135 -19.75 -1.11 -5.26
N VAL A 136 -19.98 0.06 -4.66
CA VAL A 136 -21.21 0.32 -3.90
C VAL A 136 -22.43 0.23 -4.82
N GLU A 137 -22.37 0.81 -6.02
CA GLU A 137 -23.45 0.69 -7.01
C GLU A 137 -23.68 -0.76 -7.43
N ALA A 138 -22.61 -1.53 -7.67
CA ALA A 138 -22.71 -2.96 -7.97
C ALA A 138 -23.35 -3.75 -6.81
N GLN A 139 -22.99 -3.44 -5.56
CA GLN A 139 -23.59 -4.06 -4.38
C GLN A 139 -25.09 -3.73 -4.27
N THR A 140 -25.49 -2.49 -4.56
CA THR A 140 -26.91 -2.11 -4.64
C THR A 140 -27.64 -2.93 -5.71
N LYS A 141 -27.05 -3.11 -6.89
CA LYS A 141 -27.64 -3.91 -7.97
C LYS A 141 -27.75 -5.40 -7.61
N LEU A 142 -26.74 -5.95 -6.93
CA LEU A 142 -26.80 -7.32 -6.40
C LEU A 142 -27.94 -7.47 -5.38
N ASN A 143 -28.13 -6.50 -4.49
CA ASN A 143 -29.23 -6.52 -3.51
C ASN A 143 -30.59 -6.42 -4.21
N THR A 144 -30.73 -5.57 -5.24
CA THR A 144 -31.94 -5.50 -6.06
C THR A 144 -32.21 -6.84 -6.75
N TYR A 145 -31.17 -7.49 -7.29
CA TYR A 145 -31.29 -8.82 -7.88
C TYR A 145 -31.76 -9.84 -6.84
N GLU A 146 -31.15 -9.88 -5.65
CA GLU A 146 -31.54 -10.79 -4.56
C GLU A 146 -33.03 -10.62 -4.18
N ILE A 147 -33.49 -9.38 -4.02
CA ILE A 147 -34.92 -9.10 -3.75
C ILE A 147 -35.80 -9.61 -4.89
N SER A 148 -35.43 -9.34 -6.15
CA SER A 148 -36.19 -9.80 -7.33
C SER A 148 -36.21 -11.32 -7.45
N TRP A 149 -35.13 -11.98 -7.03
CA TRP A 149 -34.99 -13.42 -6.97
C TRP A 149 -35.94 -14.03 -5.93
N HIS A 150 -35.98 -13.47 -4.72
CA HIS A 150 -36.92 -13.90 -3.67
C HIS A 150 -38.38 -13.68 -4.05
N ASN A 151 -38.67 -12.63 -4.82
CA ASN A 151 -40.01 -12.35 -5.35
C ASN A 151 -40.35 -13.18 -6.60
N GLN A 152 -39.48 -14.10 -7.04
CA GLN A 152 -39.63 -14.94 -8.23
C GLN A 152 -39.73 -14.18 -9.56
N VAL A 153 -39.36 -12.89 -9.59
CA VAL A 153 -39.32 -12.05 -10.79
C VAL A 153 -37.89 -11.55 -11.07
N PRO A 154 -36.88 -12.44 -11.19
CA PRO A 154 -35.54 -12.02 -11.56
C PRO A 154 -35.56 -11.45 -12.98
N SER A 155 -34.80 -10.37 -13.18
CA SER A 155 -34.71 -9.70 -14.48
C SER A 155 -33.34 -9.92 -15.11
N ALA A 156 -33.31 -10.28 -16.39
CA ALA A 156 -32.06 -10.32 -17.16
C ALA A 156 -31.34 -8.96 -17.13
N GLN A 157 -32.10 -7.87 -17.11
CA GLN A 157 -31.57 -6.51 -17.08
C GLN A 157 -30.74 -6.25 -15.82
N SER A 158 -31.17 -6.72 -14.65
CA SER A 158 -30.43 -6.48 -13.40
C SER A 158 -29.11 -7.26 -13.37
N VAL A 159 -29.07 -8.47 -13.95
CA VAL A 159 -27.84 -9.24 -14.12
C VAL A 159 -26.87 -8.53 -15.09
N HIS A 160 -27.37 -8.04 -16.23
CA HIS A 160 -26.53 -7.32 -17.20
C HIS A 160 -25.98 -6.00 -16.64
N GLU A 161 -26.79 -5.22 -15.94
CA GLU A 161 -26.34 -3.98 -15.29
C GLU A 161 -25.29 -4.28 -14.21
N LEU A 162 -25.46 -5.35 -13.44
CA LEU A 162 -24.48 -5.79 -12.45
C LEU A 162 -23.15 -6.19 -13.12
N GLN A 163 -23.21 -6.94 -14.22
CA GLN A 163 -22.01 -7.31 -14.99
C GLN A 163 -21.28 -6.09 -15.56
N ALA A 164 -22.03 -5.12 -16.10
CA ALA A 164 -21.46 -3.89 -16.64
C ALA A 164 -20.73 -3.10 -15.56
N LYS A 165 -21.37 -2.89 -14.39
CA LYS A 165 -20.75 -2.19 -13.25
C LYS A 165 -19.51 -2.90 -12.73
N MET A 166 -19.50 -4.24 -12.75
CA MET A 166 -18.33 -5.02 -12.37
C MET A 166 -17.16 -4.82 -13.34
N GLN A 167 -17.46 -4.81 -14.64
CA GLN A 167 -16.46 -4.55 -15.68
C GLN A 167 -15.90 -3.14 -15.59
N ASP A 168 -16.74 -2.15 -15.32
CA ASP A 168 -16.32 -0.76 -15.09
C ASP A 168 -15.39 -0.67 -13.87
N ALA A 169 -15.73 -1.32 -12.76
CA ALA A 169 -14.91 -1.34 -11.55
C ALA A 169 -13.53 -1.98 -11.79
N VAL A 170 -13.49 -3.12 -12.49
CA VAL A 170 -12.22 -3.80 -12.85
C VAL A 170 -11.36 -2.92 -13.76
N SER A 171 -11.98 -2.27 -14.75
CA SER A 171 -11.27 -1.39 -15.70
C SER A 171 -10.73 -0.13 -15.01
N ALA A 172 -11.52 0.45 -14.11
CA ALA A 172 -11.10 1.60 -13.30
C ALA A 172 -9.92 1.24 -12.38
N LEU A 173 -9.95 0.06 -11.73
CA LEU A 173 -8.83 -0.44 -10.94
C LEU A 173 -7.55 -0.63 -11.75
N GLY A 174 -7.66 -1.21 -12.95
CA GLY A 174 -6.53 -1.37 -13.86
C GLY A 174 -5.91 -0.02 -14.21
N THR A 175 -6.74 0.99 -14.46
CA THR A 175 -6.29 2.37 -14.71
C THR A 175 -5.56 2.95 -13.50
N THR A 176 -6.10 2.77 -12.29
CA THR A 176 -5.47 3.24 -11.05
C THR A 176 -4.09 2.61 -10.85
N ILE A 177 -3.94 1.31 -11.12
CA ILE A 177 -2.64 0.61 -11.06
C ILE A 177 -1.65 1.20 -12.08
N ASN A 178 -2.07 1.40 -13.33
CA ASN A 178 -1.21 1.98 -14.38
C ASN A 178 -0.73 3.39 -14.03
N GLN A 179 -1.62 4.22 -13.46
CA GLN A 179 -1.26 5.55 -12.97
C GLN A 179 -0.22 5.51 -11.86
N MET A 180 -0.29 4.51 -10.96
CA MET A 180 0.75 4.28 -9.95
C MET A 180 2.09 3.79 -10.55
N GLU A 181 2.09 3.21 -11.75
CA GLU A 181 3.32 2.80 -12.46
C GLU A 181 3.98 3.95 -13.24
N GLY A 182 3.35 5.13 -13.30
CA GLY A 182 3.81 6.22 -14.16
C GLY A 182 3.70 5.91 -15.65
N LYS A 183 2.93 4.87 -16.01
CA LYS A 183 2.61 4.52 -17.39
C LYS A 183 1.32 5.24 -17.78
N VAL A 184 1.47 6.44 -18.32
CA VAL A 184 0.43 7.16 -19.06
C VAL A 184 0.99 7.54 -20.42
#